data_AF-Q9XLQ0-F1
#
_entry.id   AF-Q9XLQ0-F1
#
_cell.length_a   1.000
_cell.length_b   1.000
_cell.length_c   1.000
_cell.angle_alpha   90.00
_cell.angle_beta   90.00
_cell.angle_gamma   90.00
#
_symmetry.space_group_name_H-M   'P 1'
#
loop_
_entity.id
_entity.type
_entity.pdbx_description
1 polymer ?
#
loop_
_entity_poly.entity_id
_entity_poly.type
_entity_poly.pdbx_seq_one_letter_code
_entity_poly.pdbx_strand_id
1 'polypeptide(L)' 'MQLVLAAKYIGAGIATIGLLGAGIGIAIVFSALINGVSRNPSLKDQLFSFAILGMALSEATGLFCLMISFILLFAV' A
#
# COMPACT_ATOMS: atom_id res chain seq x y z
N MET A 1 30.31 -9.69 -12.55
CA MET A 1 28.88 -9.44 -12.82
C MET A 1 27.91 -10.15 -11.87
N GLN A 2 28.18 -11.41 -11.47
CA GLN A 2 27.26 -12.20 -10.60
C GLN A 2 26.92 -11.55 -9.25
N LEU A 3 27.88 -10.88 -8.58
CA LEU A 3 27.62 -10.24 -7.29
C LEU A 3 26.56 -9.12 -7.39
N VAL A 4 26.59 -8.33 -8.46
CA VAL A 4 25.60 -7.27 -8.72
C VAL A 4 24.21 -7.87 -8.97
N LEU A 5 24.15 -8.99 -9.72
CA LEU A 5 22.89 -9.69 -9.97
C LEU A 5 22.28 -10.26 -8.68
N ALA A 6 23.10 -10.87 -7.81
CA ALA A 6 22.64 -11.34 -6.51
C ALA A 6 22.12 -10.18 -5.62
N ALA A 7 22.84 -9.06 -5.60
CA ALA A 7 22.43 -7.86 -4.86
C ALA A 7 21.09 -7.30 -5.35
N LYS A 8 20.81 -7.34 -6.66
CA LYS A 8 19.51 -6.94 -7.22
C LYS A 8 18.36 -7.81 -6.72
N TYR A 9 18.53 -9.13 -6.71
CA TYR A 9 17.47 -10.02 -6.22
C TYR A 9 17.19 -9.82 -4.72
N ILE A 10 18.24 -9.62 -3.92
CA ILE A 10 18.09 -9.30 -2.49
C ILE A 10 17.40 -7.94 -2.32
N GLY A 11 17.84 -6.91 -3.05
CA GLY A 11 17.26 -5.58 -3.01
C GLY A 11 15.79 -5.55 -3.44
N ALA A 12 15.42 -6.33 -4.47
CA ALA A 12 14.05 -6.47 -4.92
C ALA A 12 13.15 -7.07 -3.83
N GLY A 13 13.65 -8.05 -3.08
CA GLY A 13 12.97 -8.60 -1.91
C GLY A 13 12.78 -7.56 -0.81
N ILE A 14 13.85 -6.87 -0.42
CA ILE A 14 13.83 -5.83 0.63
C ILE A 14 12.87 -4.69 0.27
N ALA A 15 12.81 -4.28 -1.01
CA ALA A 15 11.91 -3.22 -1.47
C ALA A 15 10.43 -3.52 -1.17
N THR A 16 10.03 -4.79 -1.09
CA THR A 16 8.64 -5.17 -0.82
C THR A 16 8.22 -5.06 0.65
N ILE A 17 9.16 -4.89 1.59
CA ILE A 17 8.84 -4.74 3.02
C ILE A 17 7.92 -3.54 3.25
N GLY A 18 8.08 -2.46 2.46
CA GLY A 18 7.23 -1.27 2.56
C GLY A 18 5.73 -1.51 2.29
N LEU A 19 5.35 -2.61 1.61
CA LEU A 19 3.94 -2.95 1.40
C LEU A 19 3.18 -3.22 2.72
N LEU A 20 3.89 -3.55 3.81
CA LEU A 20 3.26 -3.71 5.12
C LEU A 20 2.55 -2.43 5.56
N GLY A 21 3.13 -1.26 5.23
CA GLY A 21 2.58 0.04 5.60
C GLY A 21 1.26 0.32 4.88
N ALA A 22 1.21 0.03 3.58
CA ALA A 22 -0.02 0.13 2.80
C ALA A 22 -1.10 -0.83 3.34
N GLY A 23 -0.76 -2.09 3.62
CA GLY A 23 -1.70 -3.08 4.14
C GLY A 23 -2.32 -2.67 5.49
N ILE A 24 -1.49 -2.21 6.43
CA ILE A 24 -1.97 -1.71 7.73
C ILE A 24 -2.79 -0.42 7.55
N GLY A 25 -2.32 0.51 6.70
CA GLY A 25 -3.01 1.77 6.44
C GLY A 25 -4.42 1.56 5.88
N ILE A 26 -4.59 0.66 4.92
CA ILE A 26 -5.89 0.32 4.35
C ILE A 26 -6.80 -0.29 5.41
N ALA A 27 -6.30 -1.22 6.23
CA ALA A 27 -7.07 -1.82 7.31
C ALA A 27 -7.57 -0.76 8.31
N ILE A 28 -6.72 0.24 8.66
CA ILE A 28 -7.10 1.34 9.55
C ILE A 28 -8.20 2.22 8.91
N VAL A 29 -8.06 2.57 7.62
CA VAL A 29 -9.06 3.38 6.90
C VAL A 29 -10.43 2.69 6.90
N PHE A 30 -10.49 1.40 6.58
CA PHE A 30 -11.76 0.67 6.57
C PHE A 30 -12.31 0.40 7.97
N SER A 31 -11.45 0.18 8.96
CA SER A 31 -11.88 0.09 10.37
C SER A 31 -12.54 1.39 10.84
N ALA A 32 -11.95 2.55 10.50
CA ALA A 32 -12.52 3.86 10.80
C ALA A 32 -13.86 4.08 10.08
N LEU A 33 -13.98 3.64 8.81
CA LEU A 33 -15.24 3.69 8.05
C LEU A 33 -16.34 2.87 8.76
N ILE A 34 -16.06 1.62 9.12
CA ILE A 34 -17.05 0.73 9.77
C ILE A 34 -17.52 1.34 11.10
N ASN A 35 -16.59 1.86 11.90
CA ASN A 35 -16.91 2.53 13.16
C ASN A 35 -17.67 3.85 12.97
N GLY A 36 -17.38 4.60 11.91
CA GLY A 36 -18.12 5.83 11.57
C GLY A 36 -19.55 5.53 11.14
N VAL A 37 -19.72 4.55 10.25
CA VAL A 37 -21.04 4.12 9.74
C VAL A 37 -21.88 3.49 10.85
N SER A 38 -21.29 2.72 11.77
CA SER A 38 -22.05 2.14 12.89
C SER A 38 -22.60 3.20 13.84
N ARG A 39 -21.90 4.33 14.00
CA ARG A 39 -22.34 5.47 14.82
C ARG A 39 -23.36 6.35 14.12
N ASN A 40 -23.22 6.58 12.82
CA ASN A 40 -24.18 7.35 12.04
C ASN A 40 -24.33 6.79 10.61
N PRO A 41 -25.32 5.90 10.38
CA PRO A 41 -25.53 5.27 9.08
C PRO A 41 -25.89 6.25 7.96
N SER A 42 -26.46 7.43 8.28
CA SER A 42 -26.86 8.43 7.28
C SER A 42 -25.68 9.04 6.52
N LEU A 43 -24.47 9.00 7.10
CA LEU A 43 -23.25 9.56 6.50
C LEU A 43 -22.48 8.54 5.64
N LYS A 44 -23.03 7.34 5.43
CA LYS A 44 -22.32 6.23 4.75
C LYS A 44 -21.71 6.64 3.41
N ASP A 45 -22.46 7.28 2.53
CA ASP A 45 -22.00 7.59 1.17
C ASP A 45 -20.87 8.63 1.17
N GLN A 46 -20.95 9.61 2.08
CA GLN A 46 -19.90 10.60 2.27
C GLN A 46 -18.63 9.97 2.87
N LEU A 47 -18.76 9.17 3.93
CA LEU A 47 -17.63 8.50 4.57
C LEU A 47 -16.97 7.47 3.63
N PHE A 48 -17.75 6.77 2.81
CA PHE A 48 -17.24 5.83 1.82
C PHE A 48 -16.35 6.55 0.79
N SER A 49 -16.76 7.72 0.31
CA SER A 49 -15.95 8.52 -0.62
C SER A 49 -14.60 8.92 -0.01
N PHE A 50 -14.57 9.31 1.27
CA PHE A 50 -13.32 9.59 1.97
C PHE A 50 -12.47 8.34 2.22
N ALA A 51 -13.11 7.20 2.51
CA ALA A 51 -12.40 5.93 2.70
C ALA A 51 -11.73 5.45 1.40
N ILE A 52 -12.38 5.60 0.25
CA ILE A 52 -11.77 5.26 -1.04
C ILE A 52 -10.57 6.16 -1.34
N LEU A 53 -10.69 7.47 -1.09
CA LEU A 53 -9.55 8.39 -1.23
C LEU A 53 -8.38 7.99 -0.30
N GLY A 54 -8.67 7.74 0.97
CA GLY A 54 -7.68 7.32 1.96
C GLY A 54 -7.00 5.99 1.60
N MET A 55 -7.78 5.01 1.13
CA MET A 55 -7.27 3.73 0.65
C MET A 55 -6.35 3.92 -0.56
N ALA A 56 -6.78 4.69 -1.56
CA ALA A 56 -5.99 4.90 -2.78
C ALA A 56 -4.64 5.58 -2.49
N LEU A 57 -4.63 6.56 -1.57
CA LEU A 57 -3.39 7.23 -1.14
C LEU A 57 -2.49 6.29 -0.32
N SER A 58 -3.07 5.47 0.56
CA SER A 58 -2.32 4.45 1.30
C SER A 58 -1.71 3.42 0.35
N GLU A 59 -2.48 2.93 -0.62
CA GLU A 59 -2.05 1.95 -1.62
C GLU A 59 -0.94 2.49 -2.52
N ALA A 60 -1.01 3.77 -2.91
CA ALA A 60 0.02 4.41 -3.74
C ALA A 60 1.43 4.28 -3.11
N THR A 61 1.54 4.33 -1.78
CA THR A 61 2.82 4.11 -1.09
C THR A 61 3.36 2.69 -1.31
N GLY A 62 2.50 1.68 -1.27
CA GLY A 62 2.85 0.28 -1.57
C GLY A 62 3.20 0.08 -3.05
N LEU A 63 2.49 0.76 -3.96
CA LEU A 63 2.79 0.71 -5.39
C LEU A 63 4.16 1.31 -5.71
N PHE A 64 4.61 2.36 -5.02
CA PHE A 64 5.97 2.87 -5.18
C PHE A 64 7.02 1.86 -4.70
N CYS A 65 6.79 1.16 -3.59
CA CYS A 65 7.67 0.06 -3.16
C CYS A 65 7.74 -1.07 -4.20
N LEU A 66 6.59 -1.45 -4.76
CA LEU A 66 6.51 -2.48 -5.80
C LEU A 66 7.19 -2.04 -7.11
N MET A 67 7.03 -0.77 -7.49
CA MET A 67 7.71 -0.17 -8.65
C MET A 67 9.22 -0.32 -8.55
N ILE A 68 9.81 -0.01 -7.39
CA ILE A 68 11.26 -0.19 -7.17
C ILE A 68 11.65 -1.67 -7.25
N SER A 69 10.85 -2.56 -6.68
CA SER A 69 11.08 -4.01 -6.78
C SER A 69 11.12 -4.47 -8.25
N PHE A 70 10.17 -4.03 -9.08
CA PHE A 70 10.16 -4.36 -10.51
C PHE A 70 11.32 -3.75 -11.29
N ILE A 71 11.75 -2.53 -10.97
CA ILE A 71 12.93 -1.92 -11.59
C ILE A 71 14.18 -2.77 -11.31
N LEU A 72 14.35 -3.27 -10.08
CA LEU A 72 15.48 -4.12 -9.70
C LEU A 72 15.43 -5.52 -10.32
N LEU A 73 14.24 -6.05 -10.59
CA LEU A 73 14.06 -7.37 -11.19
C LEU A 73 14.24 -7.37 -12.71
N PHE A 74 13.74 -6.33 -13.39
CA PHE A 74 13.51 -6.40 -14.83
C PHE A 74 14.19 -5.30 -15.66
N ALA A 75 14.61 -4.19 -15.05
CA ALA A 75 15.12 -3.04 -15.80
C ALA A 75 16.63 -2.81 -15.61
N VAL A 76 17.06 -2.61 -14.36
CA VAL A 76 18.48 -2.62 -13.96
C VAL A 76 18.91 -4.08 -13.89
#